data_AF-A0A011RBV0-F1
#
_entry.id   AF-A0A011RBV0-F1
#
_cell.length_a   1.000
_cell.length_b   1.000
_cell.length_c   1.000
_cell.angle_alpha   90.00
_cell.angle_beta   90.00
_cell.angle_gamma   90.00
#
_symmetry.space_group_name_H-M   'P 1'
#
loop_
_entity.id
_entity.type
_entity.pdbx_description
1 polymer ?
#
loop_
_entity_poly.entity_id
_entity_poly.type
_entity_poly.pdbx_seq_one_letter_code
_entity_poly.pdbx_strand_id
1 'polypeptide(L)'
;MEASHREPVPEPLPAIPAKRYFTIGEVSELCGVKPHVLRYWEQEFAQLRPVKRRGNRRYYQHHEVLLVRRIRELLYSQGFTISGARNRLEDAETEATAKASILTLEGVRAELLSIVEMLRP
;
A
#
# COMPACT_ATOMS: atom_id res chain seq x y z
N MET A 1 -4.37 -11.55 -22.71
CA MET A 1 -5.19 -10.36 -22.35
C MET A 1 -4.43 -9.58 -21.30
N GLU A 2 -3.13 -9.35 -21.54
CA GLU A 2 -2.54 -8.31 -22.39
C GLU A 2 -2.50 -6.98 -21.64
N ALA A 3 -1.33 -6.70 -21.08
CA ALA A 3 -0.99 -5.46 -20.41
C ALA A 3 -0.90 -4.32 -21.45
N SER A 4 -2.04 -3.80 -21.91
CA SER A 4 -2.12 -2.73 -22.91
C SER A 4 -2.64 -1.43 -22.31
N HIS A 5 -1.77 -0.75 -21.57
CA HIS A 5 -1.63 0.73 -21.61
C HIS A 5 -0.36 1.12 -20.83
N ARG A 6 0.79 1.03 -21.49
CA ARG A 6 2.06 1.53 -20.96
C ARG A 6 2.19 3.01 -21.35
N GLU A 7 1.34 3.86 -20.78
CA GLU A 7 1.62 5.30 -20.77
C GLU A 7 2.62 5.57 -19.64
N PRO A 8 3.79 6.16 -19.92
CA PRO A 8 4.72 6.56 -18.87
C PRO A 8 4.08 7.71 -18.09
N VAL A 9 3.54 7.37 -16.91
CA VAL A 9 3.02 8.36 -15.97
C VAL A 9 4.20 9.19 -15.45
N PRO A 10 4.12 10.53 -15.43
CA PRO A 10 5.21 11.38 -14.99
C PRO A 10 5.57 11.08 -13.54
N GLU A 11 6.86 10.85 -13.28
CA GLU A 11 7.44 10.93 -11.95
C GLU A 11 7.81 12.39 -11.67
N PRO A 12 7.59 12.89 -10.44
CA PRO A 12 7.20 12.19 -9.22
C PRO A 12 5.68 12.24 -8.91
N LEU A 13 5.16 11.17 -8.29
CA LEU A 13 3.79 11.15 -7.74
C LEU A 13 3.65 12.19 -6.61
N PRO A 14 2.50 12.89 -6.49
CA PRO A 14 2.29 13.91 -5.46
C PRO A 14 2.36 13.34 -4.04
N ALA A 15 2.61 14.17 -3.03
CA ALA A 15 2.53 13.71 -1.64
C ALA A 15 1.09 13.28 -1.29
N ILE A 16 0.93 12.21 -0.50
CA ILE A 16 -0.40 11.75 -0.06
C ILE A 16 -0.87 12.67 1.08
N PRO A 17 -2.02 13.35 0.95
CA PRO A 17 -2.55 14.20 2.02
C PRO A 17 -2.87 13.41 3.30
N ALA A 18 -2.88 14.08 4.45
CA ALA A 18 -3.30 13.51 5.73
C ALA A 18 -4.83 13.37 5.85
N LYS A 19 -5.47 12.75 4.85
CA LYS A 19 -6.92 12.49 4.79
C LYS A 19 -7.21 11.03 5.15
N ARG A 20 -8.33 10.79 5.83
CA ARG A 20 -8.72 9.44 6.29
C ARG A 20 -9.30 8.56 5.18
N TYR A 21 -10.02 9.16 4.23
CA TYR A 21 -10.68 8.45 3.14
C TYR A 21 -10.48 9.17 1.81
N PHE A 22 -10.12 8.44 0.78
CA PHE A 22 -9.91 8.89 -0.58
C PHE A 22 -10.94 8.26 -1.51
N THR A 23 -11.50 9.04 -2.43
CA THR A 23 -12.36 8.52 -3.50
C THR A 23 -11.50 7.88 -4.59
N ILE A 24 -12.09 7.03 -5.43
CA ILE A 24 -11.37 6.42 -6.56
C ILE A 24 -10.73 7.43 -7.51
N GLY A 25 -11.33 8.62 -7.67
CA GLY A 25 -10.76 9.71 -8.48
C GLY A 25 -9.50 10.29 -7.82
N GLU A 26 -9.57 10.58 -6.52
CA GLU A 26 -8.40 11.05 -5.76
C GLU A 26 -7.26 10.03 -5.79
N VAL A 27 -7.55 8.74 -5.61
CA VAL A 27 -6.52 7.68 -5.69
C VAL A 27 -5.95 7.56 -7.10
N SER A 28 -6.78 7.74 -8.12
CA SER A 28 -6.36 7.74 -9.52
C SER A 28 -5.32 8.83 -9.80
N GLU A 29 -5.56 10.04 -9.30
CA GLU A 29 -4.63 11.17 -9.42
C GLU A 29 -3.37 10.97 -8.58
N LEU A 30 -3.52 10.52 -7.32
CA LEU A 30 -2.39 10.32 -6.40
C LEU A 30 -1.44 9.20 -6.84
N CYS A 31 -1.94 8.19 -7.56
CA CYS A 31 -1.15 7.04 -7.99
C CYS A 31 -0.87 7.05 -9.51
N GLY A 32 -1.51 7.95 -10.26
CA GLY A 32 -1.42 7.99 -11.72
C GLY A 32 -1.95 6.72 -12.39
N VAL A 33 -2.98 6.09 -11.81
CA VAL A 33 -3.58 4.85 -12.31
C VAL A 33 -5.03 5.12 -12.68
N LYS A 34 -5.48 4.73 -13.88
CA LYS A 34 -6.85 5.01 -14.34
C LYS A 34 -7.88 4.32 -13.43
N PRO A 35 -9.08 4.92 -13.19
CA PRO A 35 -10.05 4.36 -12.24
C PRO A 35 -10.54 2.94 -12.56
N HIS A 36 -10.61 2.55 -13.84
CA HIS A 36 -10.99 1.19 -14.22
C HIS A 36 -9.90 0.16 -13.86
N VAL A 37 -8.62 0.54 -13.91
CA VAL A 37 -7.50 -0.30 -13.48
C VAL A 37 -7.55 -0.51 -11.97
N LEU A 38 -7.85 0.55 -11.20
CA LEU A 38 -8.06 0.42 -9.76
C LEU A 38 -9.19 -0.56 -9.43
N ARG A 39 -10.32 -0.49 -10.15
CA ARG A 39 -11.43 -1.44 -9.98
C ARG A 39 -11.02 -2.88 -10.29
N TYR A 40 -10.19 -3.07 -11.31
CA TYR A 40 -9.65 -4.38 -11.66
C TYR A 40 -8.70 -4.89 -10.57
N TRP A 41 -7.80 -4.04 -10.08
CA TRP A 41 -6.87 -4.39 -9.00
C TRP A 41 -7.59 -4.78 -7.71
N GLU A 42 -8.72 -4.16 -7.36
CA GLU A 42 -9.53 -4.59 -6.21
C GLU A 42 -10.05 -6.03 -6.32
N GLN A 43 -10.20 -6.56 -7.54
CA GLN A 43 -10.61 -7.95 -7.76
C GLN A 43 -9.42 -8.90 -7.68
N GLU A 44 -8.25 -8.44 -8.13
CA GLU A 44 -7.03 -9.25 -8.18
C GLU A 44 -6.24 -9.27 -6.86
N PHE A 45 -6.27 -8.20 -6.08
CA PHE A 45 -5.48 -8.06 -4.86
C PHE A 45 -6.40 -8.12 -3.64
N ALA A 46 -6.38 -9.23 -2.92
CA ALA A 46 -7.22 -9.45 -1.75
C ALA A 46 -6.95 -8.46 -0.60
N GLN A 47 -5.76 -7.87 -0.52
CA GLN A 47 -5.37 -6.85 0.46
C GLN A 47 -5.99 -5.46 0.16
N LEU A 48 -6.40 -5.20 -1.10
CA LEU A 48 -6.97 -3.93 -1.53
C LEU A 48 -8.51 -3.96 -1.44
N ARG A 49 -9.06 -3.61 -0.27
CA ARG A 49 -10.49 -3.75 0.05
C ARG A 49 -11.13 -2.41 0.40
N PRO A 50 -11.46 -1.57 -0.60
CA PRO A 50 -12.04 -0.27 -0.33
C PRO A 50 -13.42 -0.41 0.29
N VAL A 51 -13.72 0.47 1.25
CA VAL A 51 -15.01 0.51 1.94
C VAL A 51 -16.08 0.98 0.95
N LYS A 52 -17.09 0.14 0.73
CA LYS A 52 -18.27 0.48 -0.09
C LYS A 52 -19.31 1.19 0.78
N ARG A 53 -19.76 2.38 0.37
CA ARG A 53 -20.84 3.14 1.01
C ARG A 53 -22.07 3.27 0.10
N ARG A 54 -23.11 3.98 0.57
CA ARG A 54 -24.34 4.27 -0.19
C ARG A 54 -24.02 4.70 -1.62
N GLY A 55 -24.75 4.16 -2.59
CA GLY A 55 -24.54 4.42 -4.01
C GLY A 55 -23.31 3.73 -4.63
N ASN A 56 -22.81 2.65 -4.01
CA ASN A 56 -21.66 1.86 -4.50
C ASN A 56 -20.37 2.69 -4.70
N ARG A 57 -20.23 3.77 -3.92
CA ARG A 57 -19.02 4.61 -3.92
C ARG A 57 -17.94 3.91 -3.10
N ARG A 58 -16.72 3.89 -3.65
CA ARG A 58 -15.54 3.25 -3.08
C ARG A 58 -14.68 4.29 -2.39
N TYR A 59 -14.34 4.01 -1.13
CA TYR A 59 -13.46 4.84 -0.33
C TYR A 59 -12.25 4.02 0.11
N TYR A 60 -11.07 4.54 -0.22
CA TYR A 60 -9.80 3.97 0.13
C TYR A 60 -9.24 4.67 1.36
N GLN A 61 -8.59 3.94 2.24
CA GLN A 61 -7.83 4.47 3.35
C GLN A 61 -6.40 4.78 2.93
N HIS A 62 -5.67 5.49 3.79
CA HIS A 62 -4.28 5.85 3.54
C HIS A 62 -3.40 4.62 3.21
N HIS A 63 -3.53 3.52 3.97
CA HIS A 63 -2.76 2.29 3.72
C HIS A 63 -3.09 1.65 2.37
N GLU A 64 -4.34 1.76 1.90
CA GLU A 64 -4.75 1.27 0.59
C GLU A 64 -4.15 2.10 -0.54
N VAL A 65 -3.99 3.42 -0.35
CA VAL A 65 -3.28 4.29 -1.31
C VAL A 65 -1.81 3.89 -1.41
N LEU A 66 -1.16 3.61 -0.27
CA LEU A 66 0.22 3.11 -0.24
C LEU A 66 0.33 1.75 -0.95
N LEU A 67 -0.63 0.86 -0.73
CA LEU A 67 -0.69 -0.45 -1.40
C LEU A 67 -0.82 -0.29 -2.92
N VAL A 68 -1.67 0.61 -3.39
CA VAL A 68 -1.82 0.91 -4.84
C VAL A 68 -0.50 1.43 -5.43
N ARG A 69 0.24 2.30 -4.72
CA ARG A 69 1.57 2.74 -5.17
C ARG A 69 2.56 1.58 -5.27
N ARG A 70 2.52 0.66 -4.29
CA ARG A 70 3.37 -0.53 -4.30
C ARG A 70 3.03 -1.47 -5.45
N ILE A 71 1.75 -1.73 -5.69
CA ILE A 71 1.28 -2.52 -6.84
C ILE A 71 1.77 -1.88 -8.15
N ARG A 72 1.62 -0.56 -8.30
CA ARG A 72 2.13 0.17 -9.48
C ARG A 72 3.63 -0.07 -9.67
N GLU A 73 4.42 0.08 -8.62
CA GLU A 73 5.87 -0.12 -8.69
C GLU A 73 6.23 -1.56 -9.13
N LEU A 74 5.56 -2.56 -8.54
CA LEU A 74 5.77 -3.97 -8.90
C LEU A 74 5.46 -4.23 -10.38
N LEU A 75 4.34 -3.71 -10.88
CA LEU A 75 3.91 -3.98 -12.25
C LEU A 75 4.67 -3.17 -13.30
N TYR A 76 4.85 -1.86 -13.06
CA TYR A 76 5.39 -0.95 -14.08
C TYR A 76 6.89 -0.76 -14.00
N SER A 77 7.46 -0.70 -12.78
CA SER A 77 8.90 -0.47 -12.59
C SER A 77 9.67 -1.79 -12.55
N GLN A 78 9.13 -2.79 -11.84
CA GLN A 78 9.80 -4.09 -11.67
C GLN A 78 9.34 -5.15 -12.68
N GLY A 79 8.27 -4.91 -13.44
CA GLY A 79 7.83 -5.77 -14.53
C GLY A 79 7.16 -7.08 -14.09
N PHE A 80 6.67 -7.16 -12.85
CA PHE A 80 5.92 -8.32 -12.39
C PHE A 80 4.58 -8.47 -13.14
N THR A 81 4.12 -9.71 -13.26
CA THR A 81 2.73 -10.00 -13.63
C THR A 81 1.80 -9.76 -12.44
N ILE A 82 0.49 -9.70 -12.67
CA ILE A 82 -0.50 -9.57 -11.58
C ILE A 82 -0.34 -10.67 -10.53
N SER A 83 -0.20 -11.93 -10.97
CA SER A 83 0.03 -13.06 -10.06
C SER A 83 1.36 -12.96 -9.32
N GLY A 84 2.44 -12.52 -9.99
CA GLY A 84 3.74 -12.34 -9.36
C GLY A 84 3.73 -11.22 -8.32
N ALA A 85 3.07 -10.10 -8.61
CA ALA A 85 2.88 -9.00 -7.68
C ALA A 85 2.04 -9.41 -6.46
N ARG A 86 0.99 -10.23 -6.67
CA ARG A 86 0.17 -10.78 -5.57
C ARG A 86 1.01 -11.58 -4.60
N ASN A 87 1.75 -12.59 -5.10
CA ASN A 87 2.60 -13.43 -4.27
C ASN A 87 3.62 -12.58 -3.51
N ARG A 88 4.24 -11.59 -4.18
CA ARG A 88 5.24 -10.72 -3.55
C ARG A 88 4.67 -9.86 -2.42
N LEU A 89 3.40 -9.45 -2.52
CA LEU A 89 2.72 -8.70 -1.47
C LEU A 89 2.36 -9.59 -0.27
N GLU A 90 1.99 -10.85 -0.50
CA GLU A 90 1.71 -11.83 0.57
C GLU A 90 3.00 -12.24 1.32
N ASP A 91 4.10 -12.44 0.59
CA ASP A 91 5.42 -12.70 1.17
C ASP A 91 5.90 -11.51 2.02
N ALA A 92 5.67 -10.29 1.55
CA ALA A 92 6.06 -9.09 2.29
C ALA A 92 5.26 -8.93 3.61
N GLU A 93 3.98 -9.32 3.64
CA GLU A 93 3.19 -9.32 4.86
C GLU A 93 3.66 -10.36 5.87
N THR A 94 4.02 -11.56 5.41
CA THR A 94 4.57 -12.62 6.28
C THR A 94 5.95 -12.23 6.79
N GLU A 95 6.84 -11.67 5.96
CA GLU A 95 8.12 -11.13 6.40
C GLU A 95 7.97 -9.98 7.41
N ALA A 96 7.03 -9.05 7.18
CA ALA A 96 6.76 -7.95 8.11
C ALA A 96 6.26 -8.48 9.46
N THR A 97 5.38 -9.47 9.44
CA THR A 97 4.87 -10.13 10.66
C THR A 97 5.99 -10.88 11.38
N ALA A 98 6.85 -11.58 10.65
CA ALA A 98 8.01 -12.27 11.22
C ALA A 98 9.01 -11.27 11.85
N LYS A 99 9.33 -10.17 11.16
CA LYS A 99 10.19 -9.10 11.70
C LYS A 99 9.57 -8.43 12.93
N ALA A 100 8.26 -8.18 12.91
CA ALA A 100 7.54 -7.66 14.06
C ALA A 100 7.52 -8.65 15.24
N SER A 101 7.50 -9.97 14.97
CA SER A 101 7.61 -10.98 16.03
C SER A 101 9.02 -11.10 16.62
N ILE A 102 10.06 -10.81 15.83
CA ILE A 102 11.46 -10.74 16.30
C ILE A 102 11.67 -9.48 17.16
N LEU A 103 11.03 -8.36 16.79
CA LEU A 103 10.90 -7.17 17.63
C LEU A 103 9.83 -7.41 18.70
N THR A 104 10.11 -8.28 19.66
CA THR A 104 9.19 -8.50 20.77
C THR A 104 8.90 -7.16 21.45
N LEU A 105 7.63 -6.93 21.78
CA LEU A 105 7.23 -5.72 22.54
C LEU A 105 8.03 -5.59 23.84
N GLU A 106 8.49 -6.71 24.40
CA GLU A 106 9.41 -6.77 25.53
C GLU A 106 10.80 -6.21 25.22
N GLY A 107 11.38 -6.53 24.05
CA GLY A 107 12.66 -5.98 23.60
C GLY A 107 12.59 -4.48 23.36
N VAL A 108 11.53 -4.01 22.70
CA VAL A 108 11.30 -2.58 22.49
C VAL A 108 11.10 -1.86 23.84
N ARG A 109 10.35 -2.46 24.77
CA ARG A 109 10.17 -1.93 26.13
C ARG A 109 11.50 -1.87 26.89
N ALA A 110 12.35 -2.89 26.78
CA ALA A 110 13.64 -2.93 27.44
C ALA A 110 14.60 -1.85 26.91
N GLU A 111 14.65 -1.64 25.60
CA GLU A 111 15.44 -0.55 25.00
C GLU A 111 14.95 0.83 25.45
N LEU A 112 13.64 1.07 25.41
CA LEU A 112 13.08 2.35 25.86
C LEU A 112 13.37 2.63 27.33
N LEU A 113 13.32 1.61 28.20
CA LEU A 113 13.67 1.75 29.61
C LEU A 113 15.16 2.05 29.82
N SER A 114 16.04 1.40 29.05
CA SER A 114 17.48 1.68 29.07
C SER A 114 17.79 3.13 28.67
N ILE A 115 17.12 3.64 27.63
CA ILE A 115 17.24 5.03 27.20
C ILE A 115 16.72 5.99 28.27
N VAL A 116 15.59 5.67 28.91
CA VAL A 116 15.04 6.47 30.01
C VAL A 116 15.99 6.52 31.22
N GLU A 117 16.68 5.42 31.54
CA GLU A 117 17.70 5.42 32.59
C GLU A 117 18.92 6.27 32.21
N MET A 118 19.41 6.18 30.98
CA MET A 118 20.54 6.99 30.50
C MET A 118 20.26 8.50 30.52
N LEU A 119 18.99 8.89 30.35
CA LEU A 119 18.55 10.29 30.34
C LEU A 119 18.07 10.78 31.72
N ARG A 120 18.15 9.93 32.75
CA ARG A 120 17.79 10.34 34.11
C ARG A 120 18.99 11.09 34.74
N PRO A 121 18.84 12.37 35.11
CA PRO A 121 19.92 13.21 35.63
C PRO A 121 20.37 12.82 37.04
#